data_AF-A0A0C9UZZ8-F1
#
_entry.id   AF-A0A0C9UZZ8-F1
#
_cell.length_a   1.000
_cell.length_b   1.000
_cell.length_c   1.000
_cell.angle_alpha   90.00
_cell.angle_beta   90.00
_cell.angle_gamma   90.00
#
_symmetry.space_group_name_H-M   'P 1'
#
loop_
_entity.id
_entity.type
_entity.pdbx_description
1 polymer ?
#
loop_
_entity_poly.entity_id
_entity_poly.type
_entity_poly.pdbx_seq_one_letter_code
_entity_poly.pdbx_strand_id
1 'polypeptide(L)'
;MATDLQLYRSEYSYTSPDMPEIQARALLNRARAWLNCFCNDLSIATQLGKPPSLVFTSTTAGGANPIPFELKTWWRCSRFNLDQDFYLCANASLLEIISDFNDVSFSRGETNGMLHPDEIQGFVNRITAVEREWLDLFRQSFQKRHDLAIQWRDNTWPFLVAYAKLVVLSIGLRDTMELGTKENNPFREPCVEAAIGILTQVLDRMDPLDCVRYFPENYFIITGFAAAFLLNILHPKLSFLVKGRRQEIISVLQGLITLLGLSQELKVAYQAVSGLARSSGRA
;
A
#
# COMPACT_ATOMS: atom_id res chain seq x y z
N MET A 1 6.48 -15.74 18.43
CA MET A 1 6.88 -16.88 17.57
C MET A 1 8.02 -16.52 16.61
N ALA A 2 7.89 -15.56 15.69
CA ALA A 2 8.97 -15.24 14.73
C ALA A 2 10.27 -14.76 15.42
N THR A 3 10.13 -13.95 16.47
CA THR A 3 11.22 -13.53 17.36
C THR A 3 11.81 -14.70 18.16
N ASP A 4 10.97 -15.59 18.68
CA ASP A 4 11.39 -16.80 19.42
C ASP A 4 12.20 -17.76 18.53
N LEU A 5 11.83 -17.86 17.25
CA LEU A 5 12.56 -18.60 16.21
C LEU A 5 13.78 -17.84 15.67
N GLN A 6 14.04 -16.64 16.18
CA GLN A 6 15.20 -15.81 15.88
C GLN A 6 15.40 -15.53 14.38
N LEU A 7 14.30 -15.43 13.62
CA LEU A 7 14.35 -15.29 12.16
C LEU A 7 15.03 -14.00 11.68
N TYR A 8 15.21 -13.02 12.57
CA TYR A 8 15.84 -11.72 12.33
C TYR A 8 17.37 -11.75 12.26
N ARG A 9 18.02 -12.89 12.53
CA ARG A 9 19.49 -12.96 12.58
C ARG A 9 20.11 -12.85 11.19
N SER A 10 21.18 -12.05 11.09
CA SER A 10 21.91 -11.80 9.84
C SER A 10 22.64 -13.01 9.28
N GLU A 11 22.96 -13.97 10.14
CA GLU A 11 23.53 -15.28 9.82
C GLU A 11 22.72 -16.04 8.74
N TYR A 12 21.44 -15.72 8.58
CA TYR A 12 20.52 -16.41 7.66
C TYR A 12 20.40 -15.77 6.29
N SER A 13 21.18 -14.73 6.02
CA SER A 13 20.90 -13.83 4.91
C SER A 13 21.75 -14.07 3.67
N TYR A 14 22.85 -14.81 3.81
CA TYR A 14 23.81 -15.04 2.73
C TYR A 14 24.10 -16.53 2.59
N THR A 15 24.09 -17.00 1.35
CA THR A 15 24.49 -18.37 1.01
C THR A 15 25.87 -18.36 0.38
N SER A 16 26.73 -19.31 0.75
CA SER A 16 27.97 -19.58 0.02
C SER A 16 27.66 -20.35 -1.28
N PRO A 17 28.37 -20.11 -2.40
CA PRO A 17 28.21 -20.89 -3.63
C PRO A 17 28.34 -22.40 -3.44
N ASP A 18 29.20 -22.83 -2.51
CA ASP A 18 29.48 -24.24 -2.21
C ASP A 18 28.53 -24.85 -1.17
N MET A 19 27.56 -24.07 -0.68
CA MET A 19 26.62 -24.53 0.34
C MET A 19 25.69 -25.63 -0.22
N PRO A 20 25.48 -26.74 0.51
CA PRO A 20 24.52 -27.76 0.13
C PRO A 20 23.12 -27.18 -0.09
N GLU A 21 22.40 -27.66 -1.10
CA GLU A 21 21.09 -27.13 -1.49
C GLU A 21 20.10 -27.04 -0.33
N ILE A 22 19.98 -28.12 0.47
CA ILE A 22 19.05 -28.18 1.60
C ILE A 22 19.36 -27.07 2.61
N GLN A 23 20.65 -26.83 2.88
CA GLN A 23 21.07 -25.79 3.80
C GLN A 23 20.81 -24.39 3.23
N ALA A 24 21.17 -24.16 1.97
CA ALA A 24 20.96 -22.88 1.29
C ALA A 24 19.47 -22.51 1.23
N ARG A 25 18.60 -23.46 0.84
CA ARG A 25 17.14 -23.26 0.84
C ARG A 25 16.59 -23.01 2.24
N ALA A 26 17.12 -23.70 3.26
CA ALA A 26 16.68 -23.48 4.64
C ALA A 26 17.02 -22.06 5.14
N LEU A 27 18.18 -21.49 4.78
CA LEU A 27 18.52 -20.11 5.11
C LEU A 27 17.62 -19.12 4.37
N LEU A 28 17.47 -19.29 3.05
CA LEU A 28 16.60 -18.44 2.24
C LEU A 28 15.14 -18.47 2.74
N ASN A 29 14.62 -19.65 3.10
CA ASN A 29 13.26 -19.78 3.63
C ASN A 29 13.07 -19.07 4.98
N ARG A 30 14.11 -19.02 5.84
CA ARG A 30 14.06 -18.23 7.08
C ARG A 30 13.99 -16.73 6.78
N ALA A 31 14.83 -16.23 5.88
CA ALA A 31 14.80 -14.85 5.45
C ALA A 31 13.46 -14.48 4.78
N ARG A 32 12.90 -15.36 3.92
CA ARG A 32 11.54 -15.20 3.35
C ARG A 32 10.48 -15.11 4.44
N ALA A 33 10.51 -16.02 5.41
CA ALA A 33 9.54 -16.04 6.50
C ALA A 33 9.61 -14.75 7.32
N TRP A 34 10.83 -14.28 7.62
CA TRP A 34 11.05 -13.01 8.30
C TRP A 34 10.49 -11.81 7.54
N LEU A 35 10.82 -11.68 6.25
CA LEU A 35 10.29 -10.61 5.40
C LEU A 35 8.76 -10.65 5.27
N ASN A 36 8.17 -11.84 5.23
CA ASN A 36 6.71 -11.97 5.23
C ASN A 36 6.11 -11.51 6.56
N CYS A 37 6.71 -11.85 7.70
CA CYS A 37 6.28 -11.33 9.00
C CYS A 37 6.38 -9.80 9.04
N PHE A 38 7.50 -9.25 8.57
CA PHE A 38 7.70 -7.80 8.44
C PHE A 38 6.60 -7.14 7.61
N CYS A 39 6.41 -7.63 6.38
CA CYS A 39 5.45 -7.04 5.47
C CYS A 39 4.02 -7.10 6.00
N ASN A 40 3.61 -8.23 6.58
CA ASN A 40 2.25 -8.41 7.09
C ASN A 40 1.98 -7.56 8.33
N ASP A 41 2.88 -7.57 9.32
CA ASP A 41 2.70 -6.78 10.55
C ASP A 41 2.56 -5.29 10.22
N LEU A 42 3.45 -4.75 9.37
CA LEU A 42 3.38 -3.33 9.00
C LEU A 42 2.18 -2.99 8.11
N SER A 43 1.78 -3.88 7.21
CA SER A 43 0.58 -3.68 6.38
C SER A 43 -0.67 -3.62 7.24
N ILE A 44 -0.81 -4.53 8.22
CA ILE A 44 -1.95 -4.56 9.15
C ILE A 44 -1.92 -3.35 10.07
N ALA A 45 -0.75 -2.98 10.61
CA ALA A 45 -0.57 -1.82 11.45
C ALA A 45 -1.02 -0.53 10.75
N THR A 46 -0.57 -0.34 9.50
CA THR A 46 -0.97 0.78 8.64
C THR A 46 -2.48 0.79 8.39
N GLN A 47 -3.09 -0.36 8.08
CA GLN A 47 -4.54 -0.46 7.86
C GLN A 47 -5.35 -0.11 9.12
N LEU A 48 -4.87 -0.51 10.29
CA LEU A 48 -5.55 -0.27 11.56
C LEU A 48 -5.24 1.11 12.15
N GLY A 49 -4.31 1.87 11.56
CA GLY A 49 -3.81 3.12 12.13
C GLY A 49 -3.16 2.92 13.51
N LYS A 50 -2.49 1.77 13.71
CA LYS A 50 -1.82 1.41 14.96
C LYS A 50 -0.32 1.26 14.74
N PRO A 51 0.52 1.44 15.78
CA PRO A 51 1.93 1.08 15.69
C PRO A 51 2.11 -0.42 15.36
N PRO A 52 3.13 -0.79 14.57
CA PRO A 52 3.44 -2.19 14.31
C PRO A 52 3.83 -2.93 15.59
N SER A 53 3.52 -4.22 15.65
CA SER A 53 3.84 -5.07 16.81
C SER A 53 5.34 -5.37 16.87
N LEU A 54 5.96 -5.45 15.69
CA LEU A 54 7.37 -5.64 15.52
C LEU A 54 8.02 -4.27 15.28
N VAL A 55 8.92 -3.88 16.17
CA VAL A 55 9.67 -2.63 16.04
C VAL A 55 10.71 -2.84 14.95
N PHE A 56 10.46 -2.24 13.79
CA PHE A 56 11.32 -2.37 12.61
C PHE A 56 11.84 -1.01 12.17
N THR A 57 12.58 -0.33 13.03
CA THR A 57 13.08 1.01 12.70
C THR A 57 14.56 0.92 12.34
N SER A 58 14.95 1.65 11.29
CA SER A 58 16.36 1.91 11.01
C SER A 58 16.95 2.98 11.95
N THR A 59 16.09 3.69 12.71
CA THR A 59 16.42 5.00 13.30
C THR A 59 15.93 5.26 14.73
N THR A 60 15.37 4.31 15.49
CA THR A 60 15.15 4.50 16.94
C THR A 60 16.08 3.63 17.79
N ALA A 61 16.46 4.17 18.96
CA ALA A 61 17.50 3.71 19.87
C ALA A 61 17.54 2.17 20.07
N GLY A 62 18.47 1.52 19.37
CA GLY A 62 18.65 0.06 19.41
C GLY A 62 19.52 -0.48 18.29
N GLY A 63 19.59 0.22 17.14
CA GLY A 63 20.62 -0.01 16.10
C GLY A 63 20.56 -1.36 15.37
N ALA A 64 19.52 -2.16 15.57
CA ALA A 64 19.34 -3.43 14.85
C ALA A 64 18.61 -3.16 13.54
N ASN A 65 19.27 -3.40 12.41
CA ASN A 65 18.61 -3.39 11.10
C ASN A 65 17.52 -4.47 11.09
N PRO A 66 16.23 -4.12 10.95
CA PRO A 66 15.15 -5.09 10.94
C PRO A 66 15.24 -6.05 9.77
N ILE A 67 15.93 -5.66 8.69
CA ILE A 67 16.15 -6.49 7.52
C ILE A 67 17.65 -6.72 7.40
N PRO A 68 18.18 -7.87 7.82
CA PRO A 68 19.62 -8.02 8.05
C PRO A 68 20.46 -8.18 6.75
N PHE A 69 19.90 -7.76 5.62
CA PHE A 69 20.50 -7.85 4.29
C PHE A 69 19.96 -6.77 3.37
N GLU A 70 20.71 -6.51 2.30
CA GLU A 70 20.33 -5.54 1.29
C GLU A 70 19.24 -6.13 0.37
N LEU A 71 18.02 -5.60 0.49
CA LEU A 71 16.85 -6.04 -0.28
C LEU A 71 17.10 -6.07 -1.80
N LYS A 72 17.83 -5.09 -2.33
CA LYS A 72 18.09 -4.94 -3.77
C LYS A 72 18.97 -6.04 -4.36
N THR A 73 19.77 -6.70 -3.52
CA THR A 73 20.73 -7.72 -3.96
C THR A 73 20.36 -9.11 -3.45
N TRP A 74 19.65 -9.21 -2.31
CA TRP A 74 19.30 -10.48 -1.68
C TRP A 74 18.43 -11.40 -2.55
N TRP A 75 17.45 -10.87 -3.28
CA TRP A 75 16.55 -11.69 -4.13
C TRP A 75 17.28 -12.45 -5.25
N ARG A 76 18.56 -12.14 -5.49
CA ARG A 76 19.43 -12.78 -6.48
C ARG A 76 20.76 -13.27 -5.89
N CYS A 77 20.90 -13.35 -4.57
CA CYS A 77 22.16 -13.72 -3.93
C CYS A 77 22.49 -15.21 -4.04
N SER A 78 21.53 -16.03 -4.47
CA SER A 78 21.62 -17.47 -4.57
C SER A 78 20.90 -18.00 -5.81
N ARG A 79 21.40 -19.09 -6.40
CA ARG A 79 20.68 -19.83 -7.45
C ARG A 79 19.38 -20.48 -6.97
N PHE A 80 19.17 -20.56 -5.65
CA PHE A 80 17.97 -21.10 -5.03
C PHE A 80 16.97 -20.02 -4.61
N ASN A 81 17.23 -18.75 -4.97
CA ASN A 81 16.21 -17.71 -4.91
C ASN A 81 15.04 -18.05 -5.85
N LEU A 82 13.88 -17.59 -5.46
CA LEU A 82 12.65 -17.70 -6.25
C LEU A 82 12.36 -16.35 -6.89
N ASP A 83 11.68 -16.33 -8.04
CA ASP A 83 11.25 -15.07 -8.66
C ASP A 83 10.37 -14.23 -7.72
N GLN A 84 9.60 -14.89 -6.85
CA GLN A 84 8.77 -14.22 -5.85
C GLN A 84 9.59 -13.43 -4.82
N ASP A 85 10.87 -13.75 -4.63
CA ASP A 85 11.77 -13.03 -3.72
C ASP A 85 11.93 -11.57 -4.17
N PHE A 86 11.91 -11.32 -5.48
CA PHE A 86 11.98 -9.96 -6.05
C PHE A 86 10.84 -9.09 -5.52
N TYR A 87 9.60 -9.58 -5.65
CA TYR A 87 8.41 -8.83 -5.23
C TYR A 87 8.30 -8.72 -3.72
N LEU A 88 8.76 -9.73 -2.97
CA LEU A 88 8.84 -9.65 -1.51
C LEU A 88 9.80 -8.54 -1.07
N CYS A 89 10.96 -8.44 -1.72
CA CYS A 89 11.91 -7.36 -1.45
C CYS A 89 11.39 -5.99 -1.88
N ALA A 90 10.74 -5.88 -3.05
CA ALA A 90 10.13 -4.64 -3.50
C ALA A 90 9.06 -4.14 -2.51
N ASN A 91 8.18 -5.04 -2.05
CA ASN A 91 7.18 -4.73 -1.05
C ASN A 91 7.82 -4.32 0.28
N ALA A 92 8.86 -5.03 0.73
CA ALA A 92 9.57 -4.68 1.95
C ALA A 92 10.19 -3.27 1.86
N SER A 93 10.82 -2.90 0.74
CA SER A 93 11.38 -1.54 0.54
C SER A 93 10.32 -0.44 0.56
N LEU A 94 9.13 -0.70 0.00
CA LEU A 94 8.00 0.24 0.09
C LEU A 94 7.54 0.40 1.54
N LEU A 95 7.44 -0.71 2.25
CA LEU A 95 7.00 -0.76 3.63
C LEU A 95 8.00 -0.14 4.60
N GLU A 96 9.31 -0.20 4.36
CA GLU A 96 10.31 0.56 5.14
C GLU A 96 10.00 2.07 5.15
N ILE A 97 9.60 2.64 4.01
CA ILE A 97 9.21 4.06 3.94
C ILE A 97 7.95 4.33 4.74
N ILE A 98 6.97 3.41 4.69
CA ILE A 98 5.73 3.52 5.47
C ILE A 98 6.00 3.37 6.97
N SER A 99 6.98 2.56 7.37
CA SER A 99 7.41 2.44 8.77
C SER A 99 7.96 3.76 9.28
N ASP A 100 8.90 4.36 8.54
CA ASP A 100 9.45 5.67 8.90
C ASP A 100 8.36 6.74 8.97
N PHE A 101 7.40 6.71 8.04
CA PHE A 101 6.26 7.62 8.05
C PHE A 101 5.37 7.42 9.28
N ASN A 102 5.08 6.17 9.64
CA ASN A 102 4.29 5.83 10.82
C ASN A 102 5.01 6.28 12.09
N ASP A 103 6.32 6.09 12.21
CA ASP A 103 7.11 6.56 13.36
C ASP A 103 7.01 8.07 13.55
N VAL A 104 7.14 8.84 12.46
CA VAL A 104 6.99 10.30 12.49
C VAL A 104 5.55 10.71 12.80
N SER A 105 4.56 10.00 12.25
CA SER A 105 3.14 10.30 12.46
C SER A 105 2.69 10.00 13.90
N PHE A 106 3.09 8.85 14.46
CA PHE A 106 2.72 8.43 15.81
C PHE A 106 3.43 9.24 16.89
N SER A 107 4.73 9.51 16.73
CA SER A 107 5.49 10.32 17.69
C SER A 107 4.93 11.75 17.84
N ARG A 108 4.34 12.31 16.78
CA ARG A 108 3.69 13.63 16.83
C ARG A 108 2.23 13.59 17.28
N GLY A 109 1.54 12.46 17.12
CA GLY A 109 0.19 12.25 17.64
C GLY A 109 0.08 12.49 19.15
N GLU A 110 1.18 12.31 19.88
CA GLU A 110 1.26 12.58 21.32
C GLU A 110 1.38 14.08 21.67
N THR A 111 1.66 14.96 20.70
CA THR A 111 1.99 16.39 20.94
C THR A 111 1.17 17.38 20.10
N ASN A 112 -0.03 17.02 19.64
CA ASN A 112 -0.88 17.83 18.73
C ASN A 112 -0.17 18.21 17.40
N GLY A 113 0.94 17.56 17.05
CA GLY A 113 1.83 17.99 15.97
C GLY A 113 1.36 17.50 14.61
N MET A 114 0.73 18.38 13.84
CA MET A 114 0.41 18.14 12.44
C MET A 114 1.70 18.00 11.62
N LEU A 115 1.68 17.21 10.54
CA LEU A 115 2.84 17.09 9.66
C LEU A 115 2.93 18.28 8.72
N HIS A 116 4.15 18.81 8.54
CA HIS A 116 4.35 19.88 7.58
C HIS A 116 4.15 19.33 6.15
N PRO A 117 3.55 20.10 5.22
CA PRO A 117 3.36 19.66 3.84
C PRO A 117 4.63 19.14 3.16
N ASP A 118 5.79 19.75 3.45
CA ASP A 118 7.08 19.31 2.89
C ASP A 118 7.50 17.92 3.39
N GLU A 119 7.14 17.53 4.62
CA GLU A 119 7.43 16.21 5.17
C GLU A 119 6.60 15.15 4.44
N ILE A 120 5.29 15.41 4.27
CA ILE A 120 4.38 14.56 3.49
C ILE A 120 4.92 14.40 2.06
N GLN A 121 5.29 15.50 1.41
CA GLN A 121 5.84 15.46 0.07
C GLN A 121 7.17 14.70 0.01
N GLY A 122 8.01 14.80 1.04
CA GLY A 122 9.24 14.03 1.20
C GLY A 122 8.98 12.53 1.16
N PHE A 123 7.98 12.03 1.90
CA PHE A 123 7.58 10.63 1.87
C PHE A 123 7.02 10.20 0.52
N VAL A 124 6.16 11.01 -0.11
CA VAL A 124 5.62 10.74 -1.46
C VAL A 124 6.74 10.65 -2.50
N ASN A 125 7.75 11.51 -2.41
CA ASN A 125 8.92 11.49 -3.28
C ASN A 125 9.75 10.21 -3.08
N ARG A 126 9.96 9.79 -1.82
CA ARG A 126 10.63 8.51 -1.50
C ARG A 126 9.88 7.31 -2.07
N ILE A 127 8.55 7.26 -1.91
CA ILE A 127 7.70 6.20 -2.47
C ILE A 127 7.84 6.16 -4.00
N THR A 128 7.78 7.33 -4.65
CA THR A 128 7.93 7.43 -6.11
C THR A 128 9.33 7.03 -6.59
N ALA A 129 10.37 7.31 -5.81
CA ALA A 129 11.73 6.87 -6.13
C ALA A 129 11.86 5.35 -6.06
N VAL A 130 11.32 4.71 -5.01
CA VAL A 130 11.29 3.24 -4.87
C VAL A 130 10.47 2.59 -5.97
N GLU A 131 9.32 3.16 -6.33
CA GLU A 131 8.51 2.69 -7.46
C GLU A 131 9.31 2.61 -8.76
N ARG A 132 10.00 3.70 -9.11
CA ARG A 132 10.81 3.78 -10.35
C ARG A 132 11.97 2.80 -10.31
N GLU A 133 12.68 2.75 -9.19
CA GLU A 133 13.83 1.88 -9.02
C GLU A 133 13.48 0.41 -9.21
N TRP A 134 12.44 -0.07 -8.52
CA TRP A 134 12.01 -1.47 -8.65
C TRP A 134 11.39 -1.77 -10.01
N LEU A 135 10.71 -0.80 -10.64
CA LEU A 135 10.22 -0.96 -12.01
C LEU A 135 11.36 -1.12 -13.02
N ASP A 136 12.44 -0.36 -12.88
CA ASP A 136 13.61 -0.48 -13.75
C ASP A 136 14.35 -1.79 -13.52
N LEU A 137 14.48 -2.24 -12.26
CA LEU A 137 15.04 -3.56 -11.94
C LEU A 137 14.18 -4.70 -12.50
N PHE A 138 12.86 -4.56 -12.45
CA PHE A 138 11.93 -5.54 -13.00
C PHE A 138 12.13 -5.68 -14.51
N ARG A 139 12.13 -4.55 -15.22
CA ARG A 139 12.37 -4.47 -16.68
C ARG A 139 13.73 -5.03 -17.09
N GLN A 140 14.73 -5.02 -16.24
CA GLN A 140 16.04 -5.62 -16.54
C GLN A 140 16.04 -7.13 -16.28
N SER A 141 15.37 -7.58 -15.22
CA SER A 141 15.51 -8.93 -14.69
C SER A 141 14.50 -9.94 -15.27
N PHE A 142 13.34 -9.47 -15.73
CA PHE A 142 12.22 -10.34 -16.15
C PHE A 142 11.77 -10.16 -17.61
N GLN A 143 12.60 -9.55 -18.47
CA GLN A 143 12.26 -9.21 -19.88
C GLN A 143 11.61 -10.33 -20.71
N LYS A 144 11.94 -11.59 -20.40
CA LYS A 144 11.54 -12.77 -21.19
C LYS A 144 10.52 -13.65 -20.47
N ARG A 145 10.04 -13.26 -19.29
CA ARG A 145 9.11 -14.07 -18.49
C ARG A 145 7.72 -13.44 -18.48
N HIS A 146 6.74 -14.22 -18.92
CA HIS A 146 5.36 -13.77 -19.10
C HIS A 146 4.35 -14.75 -18.51
N ASP A 147 4.72 -15.53 -17.49
CA ASP A 147 3.76 -16.38 -16.80
C ASP A 147 2.75 -15.53 -16.00
N LEU A 148 1.60 -16.14 -15.71
CA LEU A 148 0.50 -15.46 -15.02
C LEU A 148 0.90 -14.94 -13.64
N ALA A 149 1.82 -15.62 -12.94
CA ALA A 149 2.24 -15.18 -11.61
C ALA A 149 3.06 -13.88 -11.66
N ILE A 150 3.95 -13.74 -12.66
CA ILE A 150 4.69 -12.50 -12.90
C ILE A 150 3.74 -11.39 -13.36
N GLN A 151 2.83 -11.65 -14.30
CA GLN A 151 1.85 -10.64 -14.74
C GLN A 151 0.98 -10.15 -13.58
N TRP A 152 0.51 -11.06 -12.73
CA TRP A 152 -0.25 -10.73 -11.53
C TRP A 152 0.55 -9.81 -10.59
N ARG A 153 1.82 -10.13 -10.35
CA ARG A 153 2.68 -9.37 -9.43
C ARG A 153 3.11 -8.03 -10.00
N ASP A 154 3.37 -7.95 -11.31
CA ASP A 154 3.61 -6.70 -12.03
C ASP A 154 2.40 -5.77 -11.91
N ASN A 155 1.18 -6.31 -12.06
CA ASN A 155 -0.05 -5.55 -11.86
C ASN A 155 -0.29 -5.17 -10.38
N THR A 156 0.19 -5.98 -9.43
CA THR A 156 0.09 -5.72 -7.99
C THR A 156 0.96 -4.55 -7.55
N TRP A 157 2.12 -4.34 -8.18
CA TRP A 157 3.07 -3.33 -7.72
C TRP A 157 2.53 -1.89 -7.79
N PRO A 158 2.00 -1.40 -8.93
CA PRO A 158 1.38 -0.07 -9.01
C PRO A 158 0.20 0.10 -8.04
N PHE A 159 -0.56 -0.97 -7.80
CA PHE A 159 -1.66 -0.98 -6.84
C PHE A 159 -1.18 -0.70 -5.40
N LEU A 160 -0.13 -1.41 -4.95
CA LEU A 160 0.46 -1.20 -3.62
C LEU A 160 1.12 0.17 -3.47
N VAL A 161 1.81 0.63 -4.51
CA VAL A 161 2.42 1.97 -4.52
C VAL A 161 1.36 3.07 -4.45
N ALA A 162 0.28 2.96 -5.24
CA ALA A 162 -0.81 3.91 -5.20
C ALA A 162 -1.49 3.93 -3.82
N TYR A 163 -1.66 2.77 -3.19
CA TYR A 163 -2.15 2.68 -1.81
C TYR A 163 -1.22 3.36 -0.81
N ALA A 164 0.08 3.09 -0.85
CA ALA A 164 1.07 3.74 0.00
C ALA A 164 1.05 5.27 -0.13
N LYS A 165 0.96 5.78 -1.37
CA LYS A 165 0.80 7.23 -1.63
C LYS A 165 -0.51 7.75 -1.04
N LEU A 166 -1.63 7.05 -1.25
CA LEU A 166 -2.93 7.47 -0.75
C LEU A 166 -2.94 7.57 0.78
N VAL A 167 -2.34 6.63 1.50
CA VAL A 167 -2.21 6.67 2.96
C VAL A 167 -1.50 7.95 3.40
N VAL A 168 -0.30 8.20 2.89
CA VAL A 168 0.52 9.38 3.24
C VAL A 168 -0.19 10.69 2.87
N LEU A 169 -0.72 10.76 1.65
CA LEU A 169 -1.41 11.95 1.15
C LEU A 169 -2.71 12.23 1.90
N SER A 170 -3.44 11.19 2.34
CA SER A 170 -4.70 11.37 3.09
C SER A 170 -4.47 12.04 4.45
N ILE A 171 -3.34 11.76 5.09
CA ILE A 171 -2.91 12.44 6.33
C ILE A 171 -2.54 13.89 6.03
N GLY A 172 -1.75 14.15 4.97
CA GLY A 172 -1.44 15.52 4.55
C GLY A 172 -2.69 16.34 4.23
N LEU A 173 -3.66 15.74 3.53
CA LEU A 173 -4.96 16.35 3.21
C LEU A 173 -5.75 16.69 4.48
N ARG A 174 -5.85 15.76 5.44
CA ARG A 174 -6.53 15.99 6.73
C ARG A 174 -5.88 17.16 7.47
N ASP A 175 -4.56 17.09 7.65
CA ASP A 175 -3.82 18.08 8.44
C ASP A 175 -3.95 19.48 7.80
N THR A 176 -3.75 19.60 6.49
CA THR A 176 -3.93 20.90 5.80
C THR A 176 -5.38 21.42 5.81
N MET A 177 -6.38 20.54 5.87
CA MET A 177 -7.78 20.94 6.04
C MET A 177 -8.08 21.46 7.45
N GLU A 178 -7.47 20.87 8.49
CA GLU A 178 -7.57 21.33 9.88
C GLU A 178 -6.91 22.70 10.08
N LEU A 179 -5.86 23.03 9.31
CA LEU A 179 -5.25 24.37 9.25
C LEU A 179 -6.11 25.42 8.51
N GLY A 180 -7.25 25.04 7.92
CA GLY A 180 -8.16 25.96 7.24
C GLY A 180 -7.90 26.14 5.74
N THR A 181 -6.89 25.47 5.16
CA THR A 181 -6.56 25.55 3.72
C THR A 181 -7.46 24.62 2.91
N LYS A 182 -8.71 25.04 2.70
CA LYS A 182 -9.72 24.21 2.01
C LYS A 182 -9.58 24.23 0.48
N GLU A 183 -9.56 25.40 -0.15
CA GLU A 183 -9.68 25.48 -1.62
C GLU A 183 -8.39 25.21 -2.39
N ASN A 184 -7.23 25.55 -1.83
CA ASN A 184 -5.92 25.43 -2.49
C ASN A 184 -5.03 24.36 -1.83
N ASN A 185 -5.63 23.24 -1.45
CA ASN A 185 -4.92 22.16 -0.79
C ASN A 185 -4.02 21.39 -1.79
N PRO A 186 -2.69 21.35 -1.59
CA PRO A 186 -1.77 20.72 -2.54
C PRO A 186 -1.95 19.19 -2.63
N PHE A 187 -2.53 18.55 -1.62
CA PHE A 187 -2.68 17.09 -1.54
C PHE A 187 -3.99 16.59 -2.14
N ARG A 188 -4.92 17.50 -2.46
CA ARG A 188 -6.23 17.16 -3.00
C ARG A 188 -6.11 16.34 -4.29
N GLU A 189 -5.46 16.88 -5.31
CA GLU A 189 -5.37 16.24 -6.62
C GLU A 189 -4.58 14.93 -6.54
N PRO A 190 -3.40 14.90 -5.88
CA PRO A 190 -2.67 13.65 -5.68
C PRO A 190 -3.45 12.55 -4.95
N CYS A 191 -4.26 12.88 -3.94
CA CYS A 191 -5.13 11.90 -3.26
C CYS A 191 -6.16 11.30 -4.22
N VAL A 192 -6.82 12.14 -5.01
CA VAL A 192 -7.82 11.68 -5.99
C VAL A 192 -7.15 10.81 -7.05
N GLU A 193 -5.98 11.21 -7.55
CA GLU A 193 -5.18 10.42 -8.50
C GLU A 193 -4.79 9.06 -7.94
N ALA A 194 -4.28 9.01 -6.72
CA ALA A 194 -3.89 7.77 -6.08
C ALA A 194 -5.10 6.84 -5.89
N ALA A 195 -6.24 7.36 -5.43
CA ALA A 195 -7.45 6.56 -5.23
C ALA A 195 -8.06 6.06 -6.55
N ILE A 196 -8.13 6.90 -7.59
CA ILE A 196 -8.55 6.47 -8.93
C ILE A 196 -7.58 5.41 -9.46
N GLY A 197 -6.28 5.63 -9.32
CA GLY A 197 -5.24 4.69 -9.77
C GLY A 197 -5.37 3.30 -9.15
N ILE A 198 -5.73 3.19 -7.88
CA ILE A 198 -6.02 1.89 -7.23
C ILE A 198 -7.18 1.18 -7.93
N LEU A 199 -8.29 1.89 -8.14
CA LEU A 199 -9.50 1.29 -8.69
C LEU A 199 -9.37 0.97 -10.18
N THR A 200 -8.72 1.81 -10.97
CA THR A 200 -8.43 1.53 -12.39
C THR A 200 -7.44 0.38 -12.52
N GLN A 201 -6.47 0.24 -11.62
CA GLN A 201 -5.59 -0.92 -11.63
C GLN A 201 -6.36 -2.23 -11.38
N VAL A 202 -7.34 -2.22 -10.48
CA VAL A 202 -8.22 -3.37 -10.26
C VAL A 202 -9.07 -3.67 -11.50
N LEU A 203 -9.76 -2.66 -12.05
CA LEU A 203 -10.70 -2.81 -13.16
C LEU A 203 -10.03 -3.11 -14.51
N ASP A 204 -8.95 -2.41 -14.83
CA ASP A 204 -8.36 -2.43 -16.18
C ASP A 204 -7.21 -3.44 -16.30
N ARG A 205 -6.59 -3.85 -15.19
CA ARG A 205 -5.40 -4.72 -15.20
C ARG A 205 -5.58 -6.04 -14.46
N MET A 206 -6.26 -6.05 -13.32
CA MET A 206 -6.42 -7.26 -12.52
C MET A 206 -7.69 -8.05 -12.88
N ASP A 207 -8.81 -7.38 -13.11
CA ASP A 207 -10.06 -8.05 -13.53
C ASP A 207 -9.92 -8.86 -14.83
N PRO A 208 -9.27 -8.35 -15.89
CA PRO A 208 -9.08 -9.14 -17.12
C PRO A 208 -8.28 -10.43 -16.95
N LEU A 209 -7.55 -10.58 -15.84
CA LEU A 209 -6.83 -11.82 -15.50
C LEU A 209 -7.71 -12.85 -14.77
N ASP A 210 -8.99 -12.55 -14.55
CA ASP A 210 -9.98 -13.40 -13.84
C ASP A 210 -9.48 -13.84 -12.44
N CYS A 211 -8.69 -12.96 -11.82
CA CYS A 211 -7.99 -13.21 -10.56
C CYS A 211 -8.59 -12.44 -9.38
N VAL A 212 -9.51 -11.49 -9.63
CA VAL A 212 -10.17 -10.68 -8.60
C VAL A 212 -10.90 -11.53 -7.56
N ARG A 213 -11.53 -12.62 -8.00
CA ARG A 213 -12.19 -13.60 -7.11
C ARG A 213 -11.23 -14.33 -6.15
N TYR A 214 -9.93 -14.27 -6.41
CA TYR A 214 -8.88 -14.89 -5.59
C TYR A 214 -8.03 -13.86 -4.85
N PHE A 215 -8.47 -12.60 -4.81
CA PHE A 215 -7.78 -11.57 -4.06
C PHE A 215 -7.64 -11.97 -2.59
N PRO A 216 -6.43 -11.88 -2.04
CA PRO A 216 -6.27 -11.90 -0.59
C PRO A 216 -7.06 -10.74 0.04
N GLU A 217 -7.51 -10.94 1.28
CA GLU A 217 -8.36 -9.99 2.01
C GLU A 217 -7.83 -8.55 2.00
N ASN A 218 -6.51 -8.36 2.12
CA ASN A 218 -5.90 -7.03 2.12
C ASN A 218 -6.13 -6.25 0.81
N TYR A 219 -6.28 -6.90 -0.34
CA TYR A 219 -6.56 -6.21 -1.62
C TYR A 219 -7.99 -5.66 -1.62
N PHE A 220 -8.94 -6.38 -1.03
CA PHE A 220 -10.30 -5.88 -0.86
C PHE A 220 -10.34 -4.70 0.12
N ILE A 221 -9.57 -4.75 1.21
CA ILE A 221 -9.46 -3.64 2.16
C ILE A 221 -8.91 -2.39 1.47
N ILE A 222 -7.82 -2.52 0.71
CA ILE A 222 -7.21 -1.39 -0.03
C ILE A 222 -8.20 -0.81 -1.05
N THR A 223 -8.85 -1.67 -1.83
CA THR A 223 -9.84 -1.27 -2.85
C THR A 223 -11.05 -0.58 -2.19
N GLY A 224 -11.54 -1.12 -1.08
CA GLY A 224 -12.62 -0.54 -0.30
C GLY A 224 -12.26 0.81 0.32
N PHE A 225 -11.03 0.95 0.82
CA PHE A 225 -10.50 2.21 1.33
C PHE A 225 -10.47 3.30 0.25
N ALA A 226 -9.95 2.98 -0.94
CA ALA A 226 -9.93 3.91 -2.07
C ALA A 226 -11.35 4.29 -2.52
N ALA A 227 -12.27 3.33 -2.62
CA ALA A 227 -13.66 3.58 -2.97
C ALA A 227 -14.38 4.45 -1.94
N ALA A 228 -14.19 4.17 -0.64
CA ALA A 228 -14.76 4.96 0.45
C ALA A 228 -14.20 6.39 0.45
N PHE A 229 -12.90 6.57 0.21
CA PHE A 229 -12.29 7.89 0.05
C PHE A 229 -12.96 8.69 -1.07
N LEU A 230 -13.11 8.08 -2.25
CA LEU A 230 -13.75 8.71 -3.41
C LEU A 230 -15.24 9.03 -3.16
N LEU A 231 -15.97 8.15 -2.48
CA LEU A 231 -17.36 8.41 -2.08
C LEU A 231 -17.46 9.59 -1.10
N ASN A 232 -16.53 9.67 -0.14
CA ASN A 232 -16.51 10.74 0.84
C ASN A 232 -16.29 12.11 0.19
N ILE A 233 -15.36 12.23 -0.78
CA ILE A 233 -15.12 13.51 -1.47
C ILE A 233 -16.27 13.92 -2.39
N LEU A 234 -17.11 12.98 -2.86
CA LEU A 234 -18.30 13.28 -3.64
C LEU A 234 -19.43 13.93 -2.81
N HIS A 235 -19.34 13.86 -1.49
CA HIS A 235 -20.30 14.46 -0.57
C HIS A 235 -20.36 15.99 -0.79
N PRO A 236 -21.54 16.64 -0.76
CA PRO A 236 -21.69 18.07 -1.06
C PRO A 236 -20.80 19.00 -0.23
N LYS A 237 -20.48 18.63 1.02
CA LYS A 237 -19.57 19.39 1.88
C LYS A 237 -18.11 19.39 1.40
N LEU A 238 -17.73 18.37 0.63
CA LEU A 238 -16.38 18.15 0.10
C LEU A 238 -16.32 18.30 -1.42
N SER A 239 -17.42 18.70 -2.07
CA SER A 239 -17.50 18.81 -3.53
C SER A 239 -16.50 19.81 -4.12
N PHE A 240 -16.02 20.75 -3.29
CA PHE A 240 -14.91 21.64 -3.67
C PHE A 240 -13.64 20.87 -4.00
N LEU A 241 -13.42 19.67 -3.43
CA LEU A 241 -12.31 18.75 -3.71
C LEU A 241 -12.44 18.00 -5.05
N VAL A 242 -13.58 18.10 -5.74
CA VAL A 242 -13.90 17.26 -6.91
C VAL A 242 -14.05 18.06 -8.23
N LYS A 243 -13.84 19.38 -8.22
CA LYS A 243 -13.94 20.24 -9.42
C LYS A 243 -13.20 19.61 -10.63
N GLY A 244 -13.96 19.23 -11.66
CA GLY A 244 -13.44 18.67 -12.92
C GLY A 244 -13.42 17.14 -13.05
N ARG A 245 -13.36 16.37 -11.95
CA ARG A 245 -13.21 14.89 -11.98
C ARG A 245 -14.43 14.10 -11.50
N ARG A 246 -15.54 14.78 -11.23
CA ARG A 246 -16.77 14.12 -10.72
C ARG A 246 -17.23 12.95 -11.58
N GLN A 247 -17.26 13.13 -12.89
CA GLN A 247 -17.76 12.11 -13.81
C GLN A 247 -16.84 10.89 -13.87
N GLU A 248 -15.53 11.12 -13.85
CA GLU A 248 -14.51 10.07 -13.80
C GLU A 248 -14.65 9.23 -12.52
N ILE A 249 -14.74 9.88 -11.37
CA ILE A 249 -14.92 9.19 -10.08
C ILE A 249 -16.20 8.34 -10.08
N ILE A 250 -17.31 8.89 -10.57
CA ILE A 250 -18.58 8.15 -10.67
C ILE A 250 -18.42 6.92 -11.58
N SER A 251 -17.77 7.09 -12.73
CA SER A 251 -17.54 6.01 -13.69
C SER A 251 -16.75 4.85 -13.07
N VAL A 252 -15.64 5.16 -12.38
CA VAL A 252 -14.78 4.16 -11.76
C VAL A 252 -15.49 3.44 -10.62
N LEU A 253 -16.23 4.16 -9.78
CA LEU A 253 -17.03 3.55 -8.70
C LEU A 253 -18.13 2.64 -9.25
N GLN A 254 -18.81 3.02 -10.34
CA GLN A 254 -19.81 2.18 -11.01
C GLN A 254 -19.19 0.90 -11.58
N GLY A 255 -18.00 1.00 -12.17
CA GLY A 255 -17.22 -0.16 -12.62
C GLY A 255 -16.96 -1.13 -11.48
N LEU A 256 -16.47 -0.62 -10.34
CA LEU A 256 -16.21 -1.44 -9.15
C LEU A 256 -17.47 -2.11 -8.59
N ILE A 257 -18.59 -1.39 -8.52
CA ILE A 257 -19.88 -1.95 -8.05
C ILE A 257 -20.34 -3.09 -8.95
N THR A 258 -20.15 -2.94 -10.26
CA THR A 258 -20.49 -3.98 -11.24
C THR A 258 -19.60 -5.19 -11.08
N LEU A 259 -18.28 -4.98 -10.96
CA LEU A 259 -17.29 -6.04 -10.74
C LEU A 259 -17.58 -6.87 -9.48
N LEU A 260 -17.86 -6.20 -8.36
CA LEU A 260 -18.13 -6.86 -7.08
C LEU A 260 -19.53 -7.49 -7.02
N GLY A 261 -20.35 -7.39 -8.08
CA GLY A 261 -21.73 -7.89 -8.07
C GLY A 261 -22.67 -7.12 -7.12
N LEU A 262 -22.21 -6.00 -6.56
CA LEU A 262 -22.93 -5.20 -5.54
C LEU A 262 -24.13 -4.42 -6.10
N SER A 263 -24.43 -4.54 -7.39
CA SER A 263 -25.44 -3.74 -8.09
C SER A 263 -26.87 -3.86 -7.53
N GLN A 264 -27.19 -4.96 -6.83
CA GLN A 264 -28.49 -5.17 -6.21
C GLN A 264 -28.55 -4.61 -4.77
N GLU A 265 -27.48 -4.75 -3.99
CA GLU A 265 -27.43 -4.39 -2.56
C GLU A 265 -27.14 -2.89 -2.33
N LEU A 266 -26.31 -2.28 -3.17
CA LEU A 266 -26.01 -0.84 -3.08
C LEU A 266 -27.17 0.06 -3.53
N LYS A 267 -28.06 -0.42 -4.42
CA LYS A 267 -29.31 0.30 -4.72
C LYS A 267 -30.18 0.43 -3.47
N VAL A 268 -30.23 -0.62 -2.63
CA VAL A 268 -30.97 -0.61 -1.36
C VAL A 268 -30.28 0.32 -0.35
N ALA A 269 -28.95 0.26 -0.24
CA ALA A 269 -28.20 1.12 0.68
C ALA A 269 -28.25 2.61 0.28
N TYR A 270 -28.11 2.93 -1.02
CA TYR A 270 -28.23 4.30 -1.52
C TYR A 270 -29.66 4.85 -1.36
N GLN A 271 -30.68 4.02 -1.56
CA GLN A 271 -32.08 4.40 -1.27
C GLN A 271 -32.33 4.61 0.23
N ALA A 272 -31.70 3.83 1.10
CA ALA A 272 -31.79 4.02 2.55
C ALA A 272 -31.13 5.34 3.01
N VAL A 273 -29.94 5.65 2.50
CA VAL A 273 -29.21 6.88 2.84
C VAL A 273 -29.89 8.13 2.25
N SER A 274 -30.41 8.05 1.03
CA SER A 274 -31.14 9.16 0.39
C SER A 274 -32.57 9.33 0.93
N GLY A 275 -33.18 8.26 1.47
CA GLY A 275 -34.48 8.30 2.16
C GLY A 275 -34.40 9.00 3.51
N LEU A 276 -33.35 8.75 4.30
CA LEU A 276 -33.13 9.40 5.60
C LEU A 276 -32.89 10.91 5.49
N ALA A 277 -32.27 11.37 4.41
CA ALA A 277 -32.08 12.80 4.14
C ALA A 277 -33.38 13.52 3.74
N ARG A 278 -34.41 12.79 3.28
CA ARG A 278 -35.72 13.37 2.92
C ARG A 278 -36.69 13.41 4.11
N SER A 279 -36.49 12.59 5.14
CA SER A 279 -37.33 12.58 6.35
C SER A 279 -36.94 13.61 7.41
N SER A 280 -35.74 14.22 7.34
CA SER A 280 -35.31 15.25 8.30
C SER A 280 -35.62 16.70 7.87
N GLY A 281 -36.36 16.90 6.78
CA GLY A 281 -36.72 18.23 6.22
C GLY A 281 -38.21 18.57 6.29
N ARG A 282 -39.01 17.78 7.01
CA ARG A 282 -40.42 18.07 7.30
C ARG A 282 -40.72 17.82 8.78
N ALA A 283 -40.33 18.78 9.61
CA ALA A 283 -40.97 19.10 10.89
C ALA A 283 -40.67 20.57 11.19
#